data_AF-A0A3P6T6D7-F1
#
_entry.id   AF-A0A3P6T6D7-F1
#
_cell.length_a   1.000
_cell.length_b   1.000
_cell.length_c   1.000
_cell.angle_alpha   90.00
_cell.angle_beta   90.00
_cell.angle_gamma   90.00
#
_symmetry.space_group_name_H-M   'P 1'
#
loop_
_entity.id
_entity.type
_entity.pdbx_description
1 polymer ?
#
loop_
_entity_poly.entity_id
_entity_poly.type
_entity_poly.pdbx_seq_one_letter_code
_entity_poly.pdbx_strand_id
1 'polypeptide(L)'
;MLPDVIDAFSLEHNMRQEAVFYSLYVFFNKFAVGLSLAFSAVVLGISGYDKEKCSQPASVGLALRYLCGPGPVVFFVPALICLYFYPLSNARLSELRAKIML
;
A
#
# COMPACT_ATOMS: atom_id res chain seq x y z
N MET A 1 -6.67 -12.04 -0.87
CA MET A 1 -5.22 -12.05 -1.13
C MET A 1 -4.43 -12.43 0.12
N LEU A 2 -4.45 -11.66 1.23
CA LEU A 2 -3.60 -11.99 2.39
C LEU A 2 -3.90 -13.37 3.03
N PRO A 3 -5.16 -13.76 3.32
CA PRO A 3 -5.45 -15.10 3.82
C PRO A 3 -5.03 -16.21 2.84
N ASP A 4 -5.20 -15.97 1.55
CA ASP A 4 -4.83 -16.93 0.49
C ASP A 4 -3.32 -17.25 0.49
N VAL A 5 -2.48 -16.24 0.78
CA VAL A 5 -1.02 -16.41 0.90
C VAL A 5 -0.66 -17.16 2.19
N ILE A 6 -1.37 -16.87 3.29
CA ILE A 6 -1.17 -17.55 4.58
C ILE A 6 -1.50 -19.05 4.43
N ASP A 7 -2.61 -19.36 3.77
CA ASP A 7 -3.05 -20.73 3.49
C ASP A 7 -2.04 -21.47 2.61
N ALA A 8 -1.57 -20.83 1.53
CA ALA A 8 -0.54 -21.39 0.65
C ALA A 8 0.77 -21.66 1.40
N PHE A 9 1.23 -20.71 2.22
CA PHE A 9 2.42 -20.85 3.05
C PHE A 9 2.27 -21.98 4.09
N SER A 10 1.09 -22.07 4.72
CA SER A 10 0.82 -23.12 5.71
C SER A 10 0.85 -24.52 5.11
N LEU A 11 0.40 -24.68 3.86
CA LEU A 11 0.43 -25.97 3.16
C LEU A 11 1.85 -26.38 2.74
N GLU A 12 2.74 -25.43 2.48
CA GLU A 12 4.12 -25.71 2.07
C GLU A 12 5.04 -25.98 3.28
N HIS A 13 4.85 -25.24 4.36
CA HIS A 13 5.73 -25.29 5.53
C HIS A 13 5.15 -26.03 6.74
N ASN A 14 3.91 -26.55 6.67
CA ASN A 14 3.19 -27.16 7.79
C ASN A 14 3.13 -26.27 9.05
N MET A 15 3.27 -24.95 8.88
CA MET A 15 3.24 -23.96 9.96
C MET A 15 2.39 -22.77 9.57
N ARG A 16 1.47 -22.37 10.46
CA ARG A 16 0.59 -21.23 10.23
C ARG A 16 1.06 -19.99 11.00
N GLN A 17 1.69 -19.05 10.30
CA GLN A 17 2.27 -17.83 10.89
C GLN A 17 1.39 -16.58 10.72
N GLU A 18 0.08 -16.70 11.01
CA GLU A 18 -0.90 -15.61 10.81
C GLU A 18 -0.50 -14.30 11.48
N ALA A 19 -0.07 -14.37 12.75
CA ALA A 19 0.28 -13.19 13.53
C ALA A 19 1.39 -12.36 12.86
N VAL A 20 2.39 -13.03 12.26
CA VAL A 20 3.50 -12.36 11.57
C VAL A 20 3.01 -11.67 10.29
N PHE A 21 2.25 -12.37 9.46
CA PHE A 21 1.71 -11.79 8.22
C PHE A 21 0.79 -10.60 8.49
N TYR A 22 -0.16 -10.74 9.43
CA TYR A 22 -1.08 -9.65 9.76
C TYR A 22 -0.39 -8.46 10.43
N SER A 23 0.53 -8.71 11.37
CA SER A 23 1.26 -7.61 12.04
C SER A 23 2.13 -6.83 11.06
N LEU A 24 2.86 -7.50 10.15
CA LEU A 24 3.64 -6.84 9.11
C LEU A 24 2.76 -6.03 8.16
N TYR A 25 1.64 -6.60 7.70
CA TYR A 25 0.70 -5.88 6.84
C TYR A 25 0.19 -4.59 7.50
N VAL A 26 -0.28 -4.68 8.75
CA VAL A 26 -0.80 -3.52 9.49
C VAL A 26 0.30 -2.52 9.79
N PHE A 27 1.50 -2.98 10.15
CA PHE A 27 2.66 -2.13 10.39
C PHE A 27 3.01 -1.30 9.16
N PHE A 28 3.17 -1.93 8.00
CA PHE A 28 3.50 -1.23 6.76
C PHE A 28 2.38 -0.29 6.30
N ASN A 29 1.11 -0.65 6.52
CA ASN A 29 0.00 0.23 6.22
C ASN A 29 0.06 1.53 7.06
N LYS A 30 0.25 1.40 8.38
CA LYS A 30 0.39 2.56 9.28
C LYS A 30 1.65 3.37 8.97
N PHE A 31 2.75 2.70 8.69
CA PHE A 31 4.00 3.34 8.28
C PHE A 31 3.82 4.15 7.00
N ALA A 32 3.16 3.59 5.98
CA ALA A 32 2.87 4.28 4.73
C ALA A 32 1.98 5.51 4.93
N VAL A 33 0.95 5.42 5.77
CA VAL A 33 0.10 6.57 6.12
C VAL A 33 0.93 7.67 6.80
N GLY A 34 1.75 7.32 7.79
CA GLY A 34 2.62 8.28 8.46
C GLY A 34 3.64 8.92 7.52
N LEU A 35 4.26 8.10 6.66
CA LEU A 35 5.23 8.57 5.66
C LEU A 35 4.58 9.50 4.63
N SER A 36 3.38 9.19 4.15
CA SER A 36 2.62 10.03 3.23
C SER A 36 2.31 11.40 3.82
N LEU A 37 1.93 11.44 5.10
CA LEU A 37 1.65 12.69 5.80
C LEU A 37 2.92 13.54 5.98
N ALA A 38 4.02 12.90 6.40
CA ALA A 38 5.32 13.56 6.55
C ALA A 38 5.82 14.11 5.20
N PHE A 39 5.72 13.32 4.14
CA PHE A 39 6.10 13.76 2.79
C PHE A 39 5.27 14.95 2.32
N SER A 40 3.95 14.91 2.54
CA SER A 40 3.04 16.02 2.20
C SER A 40 3.41 17.30 2.96
N ALA A 41 3.76 17.19 4.24
CA ALA A 41 4.19 18.33 5.05
C ALA A 41 5.50 18.96 4.53
N VAL A 42 6.48 18.13 4.15
CA VAL A 42 7.74 18.60 3.56
C VAL A 42 7.48 19.32 2.23
N VAL A 43 6.67 18.74 1.35
CA VAL A 43 6.32 19.32 0.04
C VAL A 43 5.60 20.67 0.21
N LEU A 44 4.70 20.79 1.18
CA LEU A 44 4.04 22.06 1.48
C LEU A 44 5.03 23.09 2.05
N GLY A 45 5.92 22.67 2.95
CA GLY A 45 6.96 23.53 3.51
C GLY A 45 7.87 24.14 2.44
N ILE A 46 8.36 23.33 1.50
CA ILE A 46 9.21 23.83 0.39
C ILE A 46 8.43 24.70 -0.59
N SER A 47 7.10 24.51 -0.72
CA SER A 47 6.27 25.31 -1.61
C SER A 47 5.97 26.72 -1.09
N GLY A 48 6.37 27.03 0.15
CA GLY A 48 6.14 28.31 0.82
C GLY A 48 4.77 28.40 1.49
N TYR A 49 4.19 27.27 1.88
CA TYR A 49 2.91 27.23 2.58
C TYR A 49 3.00 27.95 3.94
N ASP A 50 2.14 28.94 4.16
CA ASP A 50 2.08 29.74 5.38
C ASP A 50 0.65 29.82 5.90
N LYS A 51 0.37 29.12 7.00
CA LYS A 51 -0.97 29.03 7.60
C LYS A 51 -1.56 30.38 8.05
N GLU A 52 -0.75 31.43 8.20
CA GLU A 52 -1.21 32.74 8.69
C GLU A 52 -1.65 33.69 7.57
N LYS A 53 -1.36 33.35 6.30
CA LYS A 53 -1.72 34.19 5.14
C LYS A 53 -3.05 33.77 4.51
N CYS A 54 -3.94 34.74 4.31
CA CYS A 54 -5.20 34.54 3.56
C CYS A 54 -4.98 34.24 2.06
N SER A 55 -3.87 34.73 1.48
CA SER A 55 -3.51 34.48 0.08
C SER A 55 -2.22 33.66 0.02
N GLN A 56 -2.30 32.50 -0.64
CA GLN A 56 -1.18 31.57 -0.80
C GLN A 56 -0.51 31.75 -2.16
N PRO A 57 0.81 31.51 -2.27
CA PRO A 57 1.49 31.54 -3.55
C PRO A 57 0.97 30.43 -4.48
N ALA A 58 0.99 30.68 -5.79
CA ALA A 58 0.52 29.73 -6.80
C ALA A 58 1.25 28.36 -6.76
N SER A 59 2.48 28.34 -6.24
CA SER A 59 3.29 27.13 -5.99
C SER A 59 2.59 26.13 -5.06
N VAL A 60 1.89 26.59 -4.02
CA VAL A 60 1.17 25.73 -3.07
C VAL A 60 0.02 25.01 -3.77
N GLY A 61 -0.74 25.74 -4.61
CA GLY A 61 -1.82 25.16 -5.39
C GLY A 61 -1.33 24.09 -6.38
N LEU A 62 -0.18 24.31 -7.02
CA LEU A 62 0.46 23.30 -7.86
C LEU A 62 0.92 22.09 -7.05
N ALA A 63 1.58 22.29 -5.91
CA ALA A 63 2.04 21.22 -5.03
C ALA A 63 0.90 20.30 -4.59
N LEU A 64 -0.23 20.88 -4.18
CA LEU A 64 -1.44 20.13 -3.81
C LEU A 64 -2.03 19.34 -4.99
N ARG A 65 -2.09 19.94 -6.18
CA ARG A 65 -2.54 19.24 -7.40
C ARG A 65 -1.67 18.03 -7.68
N TYR A 66 -0.34 18.17 -7.57
CA TYR A 66 0.58 17.04 -7.76
C TYR A 66 0.44 15.97 -6.68
N LEU A 67 0.30 16.35 -5.40
CA LEU A 67 0.11 15.43 -4.27
C LEU A 67 -1.19 14.64 -4.35
N CYS A 68 -2.29 15.24 -4.81
CA CYS A 68 -3.61 14.59 -4.84
C CYS A 68 -3.93 13.91 -6.19
N GLY A 69 -3.29 14.31 -7.29
CA GLY A 69 -3.58 13.80 -8.62
C GLY A 69 -2.53 12.80 -9.12
N PRO A 70 -1.46 13.28 -9.80
CA PRO A 70 -0.46 12.41 -10.42
C PRO A 70 0.42 11.66 -9.40
N GLY A 71 0.63 12.20 -8.19
CA GLY A 71 1.42 11.54 -7.15
C GLY A 71 0.95 10.12 -6.85
N PRO A 72 -0.31 9.91 -6.42
CA PRO A 72 -0.87 8.58 -6.17
C PRO A 72 -0.82 7.65 -7.40
N VAL A 73 -1.01 8.20 -8.61
CA VAL A 73 -0.97 7.42 -9.85
C VAL A 73 0.41 6.81 -10.08
N VAL A 74 1.49 7.57 -9.83
CA VAL A 74 2.87 7.07 -9.97
C VAL A 74 3.13 5.89 -9.02
N PHE A 75 2.58 5.91 -7.80
CA PHE A 75 2.70 4.79 -6.87
C PHE A 75 1.76 3.61 -7.20
N PHE A 76 0.66 3.86 -7.92
CA PHE A 76 -0.28 2.82 -8.30
C PHE A 76 0.25 1.92 -9.42
N VAL A 77 0.99 2.48 -10.38
CA VAL A 77 1.60 1.72 -11.49
C VAL A 77 2.47 0.54 -11.02
N PRO A 78 3.48 0.72 -10.14
CA PRO A 78 4.27 -0.40 -9.65
C PRO A 78 3.44 -1.39 -8.82
N ALA A 79 2.43 -0.92 -8.09
CA ALA A 79 1.51 -1.81 -7.37
C ALA A 79 0.73 -2.72 -8.33
N LEU A 80 0.26 -2.20 -9.47
CA LEU A 80 -0.37 -2.99 -10.51
C LEU A 80 0.60 -3.98 -11.18
N ILE A 81 1.86 -3.58 -11.40
CA ILE A 81 2.88 -4.47 -11.94
C ILE A 81 3.12 -5.65 -10.98
N CYS A 82 3.29 -5.37 -9.68
CA CYS A 82 3.40 -6.41 -8.66
C CYS A 82 2.18 -7.32 -8.62
N LEU A 83 0.97 -6.76 -8.78
CA LEU A 83 -0.27 -7.53 -8.85
C LEU A 83 -0.35 -8.40 -10.12
N TYR A 84 0.17 -7.92 -11.25
CA TYR A 84 0.21 -8.67 -12.50
C TYR A 84 1.10 -9.92 -12.41
N PHE A 85 2.25 -9.82 -11.72
CA PHE A 85 3.13 -10.95 -11.46
C PHE A 85 2.70 -11.82 -10.27
N TYR A 86 1.50 -11.63 -9.74
CA TYR A 86 1.00 -12.40 -8.61
C TYR A 86 0.75 -13.87 -9.02
N PRO A 87 1.44 -14.85 -8.40
CA PRO A 87 1.46 -16.24 -8.88
C PRO A 87 0.22 -17.07 -8.47
N LEU A 88 -0.65 -16.55 -7.61
CA LEU A 88 -1.86 -17.27 -7.16
C LEU A 88 -3.02 -17.00 -8.13
N SER A 89 -3.20 -17.91 -9.10
CA SER A 89 -4.36 -17.94 -9.98
C SER A 89 -5.61 -18.49 -9.28
N ASN A 90 -6.80 -18.19 -9.80
CA ASN A 90 -8.06 -18.73 -9.27
C ASN A 90 -8.10 -20.28 -9.27
N ALA A 91 -7.50 -20.91 -10.29
CA ALA A 91 -7.39 -22.36 -10.36
C ALA A 91 -6.55 -22.89 -9.20
N ARG A 92 -5.36 -22.30 -8.95
CA ARG A 92 -4.52 -22.68 -7.83
C ARG A 92 -5.21 -22.49 -6.49
N LEU A 93 -6.01 -21.43 -6.37
CA LEU A 93 -6.76 -21.14 -5.14
C LEU A 93 -7.84 -22.19 -4.85
N SER A 94 -8.53 -22.69 -5.89
CA SER A 94 -9.49 -23.79 -5.72
C SER A 94 -8.82 -25.10 -5.27
N GLU A 95 -7.64 -25.43 -5.79
CA GLU A 95 -6.87 -26.60 -5.35
C GLU A 95 -6.44 -26.49 -3.88
N LEU A 96 -5.96 -25.32 -3.46
CA LEU A 96 -5.53 -25.08 -2.07
C LEU A 96 -6.70 -25.24 -1.10
N ARG A 97 -7.87 -24.68 -1.43
CA ARG A 97 -9.08 -24.82 -0.59
C ARG A 97 -9.54 -26.27 -0.46
N ALA A 98 -9.46 -27.06 -1.54
CA ALA A 98 -9.79 -28.48 -1.49
C ALA A 98 -8.85 -29.26 -0.57
N LYS A 99 -7.55 -28.93 -0.56
CA LYS A 99 -6.56 -29.55 0.34
C LYS A 99 -6.73 -29.20 1.81
N ILE A 100 -7.31 -28.05 2.13
CA ILE A 100 -7.54 -27.61 3.52
C ILE A 100 -8.81 -28.26 4.10
N MET A 101 -9.79 -28.61 3.26
CA MET A 101 -11.03 -29.27 3.70
C MET A 101 -10.91 -30.78 3.89
N LEU A 102 -9.82 -31.39 3.42
CA LEU A 102 -9.48 -32.82 3.58
C LEU A 102 -8.54 -33.02 4.76
#